data_AF-A0A229HJ96-F1
#
_entry.id   AF-A0A229HJ96-F1
#
_cell.length_a   1.000
_cell.length_b   1.000
_cell.length_c   1.000
_cell.angle_alpha   90.00
_cell.angle_beta   90.00
_cell.angle_gamma   90.00
#
_symmetry.space_group_name_H-M   'P 1'
#
loop_
_entity.id
_entity.type
_entity.pdbx_description
1 polymer ?
#
loop_
_entity_poly.entity_id
_entity_poly.type
_entity_poly.pdbx_seq_one_letter_code
_entity_poly.pdbx_strand_id
1 'polypeptide(L)' 'MFDTLKEILVNKLKVAPEQVVPEATREDVELDSLAVVELSLVLDKEFSITISDDELLEVDTIGDMARLMEERSAKV' A
#
# COMPACT_ATOMS: atom_id res chain seq x y z
N MET A 1 8.17 -4.85 5.35
CA MET A 1 6.83 -4.68 4.73
C MET A 1 6.78 -4.28 3.26
N PHE A 2 7.83 -3.69 2.69
CA PHE A 2 7.79 -3.22 1.30
C PHE A 2 7.52 -4.32 0.26
N ASP A 3 8.18 -5.49 0.37
CA ASP A 3 7.94 -6.62 -0.53
C ASP A 3 6.48 -7.08 -0.53
N THR A 4 5.87 -7.15 0.65
CA THR A 4 4.46 -7.51 0.82
C THR A 4 3.54 -6.48 0.17
N LEU A 5 3.78 -5.19 0.41
CA LEU A 5 3.02 -4.12 -0.26
C LEU A 5 3.16 -4.26 -1.78
N LYS A 6 4.39 -4.46 -2.28
CA LYS A 6 4.68 -4.65 -3.70
C LYS A 6 3.93 -5.85 -4.29
N GLU A 7 3.93 -6.99 -3.61
CA GLU A 7 3.17 -8.16 -4.07
C GLU A 7 1.67 -7.88 -4.15
N ILE A 8 1.10 -7.13 -3.20
CA ILE A 8 -0.32 -6.75 -3.23
C ILE A 8 -0.60 -5.82 -4.41
N LEU A 9 0.21 -4.77 -4.58
CA LEU A 9 0.08 -3.82 -5.69
C LEU A 9 0.17 -4.53 -7.05
N VAL A 10 1.11 -5.46 -7.21
CA VAL A 10 1.34 -6.17 -8.47
C VAL A 10 0.27 -7.25 -8.73
N ASN A 11 -0.10 -8.04 -7.72
CA ASN A 11 -1.03 -9.16 -7.90
C ASN A 11 -2.50 -8.74 -7.85
N LYS A 12 -2.87 -7.84 -6.93
CA LYS A 12 -4.27 -7.40 -6.76
C LYS A 12 -4.57 -6.23 -7.68
N LEU A 13 -3.73 -5.20 -7.61
CA LEU A 13 -3.96 -3.94 -8.29
C LEU A 13 -3.35 -3.88 -9.69
N LYS A 14 -2.63 -4.93 -10.11
CA LYS A 14 -1.99 -5.06 -11.43
C LYS A 14 -1.04 -3.90 -11.77
N VAL A 15 -0.45 -3.30 -10.75
CA VAL A 15 0.58 -2.27 -10.89
C VAL A 15 1.87 -2.89 -11.42
N ALA A 16 2.61 -2.15 -12.24
CA ALA A 16 3.89 -2.64 -12.74
C ALA A 16 4.91 -2.73 -11.59
N PRO A 17 5.57 -3.89 -11.38
CA PRO A 17 6.56 -4.06 -10.31
C PRO A 17 7.79 -3.16 -10.48
N GLU A 18 8.00 -2.64 -11.69
CA GLU A 18 9.06 -1.70 -12.03
C GLU A 18 8.77 -0.28 -11.54
N GLN A 19 7.48 0.09 -11.46
CA GLN A 19 7.04 1.39 -10.92
C GLN A 19 6.94 1.36 -9.39
N VAL A 20 6.78 0.17 -8.78
CA VAL A 20 6.76 0.02 -7.32
C VAL A 20 8.18 0.14 -6.75
N VAL A 21 8.62 1.39 -6.61
CA VAL A 21 9.87 1.80 -5.95
C VAL A 21 9.56 2.68 -4.74
N PRO A 22 10.40 2.67 -3.68
CA PRO A 22 10.12 3.43 -2.46
C PRO A 22 10.05 4.95 -2.68
N GLU A 23 10.71 5.46 -3.72
CA GLU A 23 10.67 6.86 -4.12
C GLU A 23 9.48 7.21 -5.04
N ALA A 24 8.77 6.21 -5.55
CA ALA A 24 7.60 6.43 -6.39
C ALA A 24 6.45 6.98 -5.55
N THR A 25 5.71 7.90 -6.15
CA THR A 25 4.47 8.40 -5.57
C THR A 25 3.31 7.48 -5.95
N ARG A 26 2.22 7.57 -5.19
CA ARG A 26 0.96 6.91 -5.52
C ARG A 26 0.47 7.24 -6.94
N GLU A 27 0.70 8.45 -7.43
CA GLU A 27 0.37 8.81 -8.82
C GLU A 27 1.27 8.10 -9.84
N ASP A 28 2.55 7.92 -9.53
CA ASP A 28 3.52 7.24 -10.41
C ASP A 28 3.23 5.75 -10.59
N VAL A 29 2.66 5.10 -9.58
CA VAL A 29 2.18 3.71 -9.64
C VAL A 29 0.70 3.56 -10.00
N GLU A 30 0.04 4.63 -10.46
CA GLU A 30 -1.38 4.62 -10.86
C GLU A 30 -2.32 4.13 -9.72
N LEU A 31 -1.99 4.49 -8.48
CA LEU A 31 -2.78 4.20 -7.29
C LEU A 31 -3.91 5.24 -7.14
N ASP A 32 -5.01 4.98 -7.84
CA ASP A 32 -6.24 5.77 -7.72
C ASP A 32 -6.93 5.62 -6.34
N SER A 33 -7.88 6.51 -6.04
CA SER A 33 -8.67 6.45 -4.80
C SER A 33 -9.40 5.11 -4.61
N LEU A 34 -9.84 4.46 -5.70
CA LEU A 34 -10.44 3.13 -5.64
C LEU A 34 -9.41 2.04 -5.30
N ALA A 35 -8.20 2.17 -5.86
CA ALA A 35 -7.09 1.26 -5.62
C ALA A 35 -6.64 1.34 -4.15
N VAL A 36 -6.63 2.53 -3.56
CA VAL A 36 -6.36 2.73 -2.12
C VAL A 36 -7.40 2.02 -1.24
N VAL A 37 -8.69 2.12 -1.57
CA VAL A 37 -9.76 1.43 -0.85
C VAL A 37 -9.64 -0.09 -0.96
N GLU A 38 -9.28 -0.61 -2.14
CA GLU A 38 -9.05 -2.04 -2.32
C GLU A 38 -7.83 -2.51 -1.53
N LEU A 39 -6.76 -1.73 -1.52
CA LEU A 39 -5.56 -2.00 -0.73
C LEU A 39 -5.88 -2.08 0.76
N SER A 40 -6.62 -1.12 1.34
CA SER A 40 -6.97 -1.15 2.77
C SER A 40 -7.79 -2.40 3.14
N LEU A 41 -8.73 -2.81 2.27
CA LEU A 41 -9.52 -4.03 2.43
C LEU A 41 -8.67 -5.30 2.39
N VAL A 42 -7.67 -5.36 1.50
CA VAL A 42 -6.76 -6.50 1.40
C VAL A 42 -5.86 -6.58 2.63
N LEU A 43 -5.35 -5.45 3.11
CA LEU A 43 -4.52 -5.37 4.30
C LEU A 43 -5.26 -5.83 5.56
N ASP A 44 -6.52 -5.42 5.72
CA ASP A 44 -7.37 -5.86 6.82
C ASP A 44 -7.67 -7.37 6.75
N LYS A 45 -8.05 -7.89 5.58
CA LYS A 45 -8.45 -9.29 5.44
C LYS A 45 -7.29 -10.30 5.40
N GLU A 46 -6.21 -10.00 4.69
CA GLU A 46 -5.09 -10.93 4.53
C GLU A 46 -4.04 -10.79 5.62
N PHE A 47 -3.82 -9.56 6.10
CA PHE A 47 -2.74 -9.26 7.05
C PHE A 47 -3.23 -8.87 8.43
N SER A 48 -4.56 -8.75 8.64
CA SER A 48 -5.15 -8.24 9.88
C SER A 48 -4.64 -6.84 10.25
N ILE A 49 -4.22 -6.07 9.25
CA ILE A 49 -3.72 -4.71 9.40
C ILE A 49 -4.85 -3.75 9.08
N THR A 50 -5.40 -3.09 10.10
CA THR A 50 -6.41 -2.05 9.90
C THR A 50 -5.73 -0.71 9.63
N ILE A 51 -5.79 -0.27 8.37
CA ILE A 51 -5.37 1.07 7.93
C ILE A 51 -6.53 1.71 7.20
N SER A 52 -6.83 2.97 7.52
CA SER A 52 -7.89 3.72 6.83
C SER A 52 -7.41 4.18 5.45
N ASP A 53 -8.33 4.26 4.49
CA ASP A 53 -8.04 4.87 3.18
C ASP A 53 -7.51 6.31 3.33
N ASP A 54 -8.00 7.09 4.30
CA ASP A 54 -7.49 8.43 4.61
C ASP A 54 -5.99 8.41 4.98
N GLU A 55 -5.55 7.46 5.82
CA GLU A 55 -4.12 7.34 6.19
C GLU A 55 -3.25 6.92 4.99
N LEU A 56 -3.80 6.10 4.09
CA LEU A 56 -3.14 5.74 2.82
C LEU A 56 -3.12 6.90 1.81
N LEU A 57 -4.06 7.86 1.93
CA LEU A 57 -4.10 9.07 1.12
C LEU A 57 -3.19 10.18 1.70
N GLU A 58 -2.93 10.17 3.00
CA GLU A 58 -1.97 11.07 3.66
C GLU A 58 -0.52 10.77 3.27
N VAL A 59 -0.23 9.52 2.89
CA VAL A 59 1.09 9.10 2.41
C VAL A 59 1.23 9.29 0.91
N ASP A 60 2.26 10.02 0.52
CA ASP A 60 2.48 10.36 -0.89
C ASP A 60 3.30 9.30 -1.64
N THR A 61 4.23 8.63 -0.92
CA THR A 61 5.17 7.66 -1.49
C THR A 61 4.90 6.22 -1.06
N ILE A 62 5.28 5.27 -1.91
CA ILE A 62 5.20 3.84 -1.63
C ILE A 62 6.10 3.44 -0.46
N GLY A 63 7.24 4.13 -0.29
CA GLY A 63 8.11 3.95 0.87
C GLY A 63 7.41 4.29 2.19
N ASP A 64 6.66 5.38 2.23
CA ASP A 64 5.86 5.77 3.40
C ASP A 64 4.68 4.82 3.64
N MET A 65 3.97 4.40 2.59
CA MET A 65 2.92 3.37 2.71
C MET A 65 3.46 2.08 3.33
N ALA A 66 4.62 1.61 2.87
CA ALA A 66 5.25 0.41 3.41
C ALA A 66 5.67 0.57 4.88
N ARG A 67 6.14 1.75 5.27
CA ARG A 67 6.45 2.06 6.68
C ARG A 67 5.20 2.11 7.54
N LEU A 68 4.14 2.77 7.08
CA LEU A 68 2.85 2.84 7.77
C LEU A 68 2.31 1.43 8.03
N MET A 69 2.37 0.56 7.03
CA MET A 69 2.02 -0.86 7.16
C MET A 69 2.88 -1.59 8.19
N GLU A 70 4.19 -1.35 8.19
CA GLU A 70 5.11 -1.95 9.14
C GLU A 70 4.82 -1.53 10.58
N GLU A 71 4.59 -0.23 10.81
CA GLU A 71 4.25 0.31 12.13
C GLU A 71 2.93 -0.26 12.66
N ARG A 72 1.93 -0.43 11.79
CA ARG A 72 0.63 -0.99 12.16
C ARG A 72 0.72 -2.49 12.45
N SER A 73 1.45 -3.23 11.63
CA SER A 73 1.65 -4.67 11.84
C SER A 73 2.52 -4.98 13.05
N ALA A 74 3.47 -4.12 13.42
CA ALA A 74 4.34 -4.33 14.58
C ALA A 74 3.65 -4.01 15.91
N LYS A 75 2.48 -3.37 15.88
CA LYS A 75 1.67 -3.03 17.07
C LYS A 75 0.66 -4.12 17.46
N VAL A 76 0.62 -5.23 16.72
CA VAL A 76 -0.28 -6.37 16.95
C VAL A 76 0.46 -7.54 17.60
#